data_AF-A0AAU3NY21-F1
#
_entry.id   AF-A0AAU3NY21-F1
#
_cell.length_a   1.000
_cell.length_b   1.000
_cell.length_c   1.000
_cell.angle_alpha   90.00
_cell.angle_beta   90.00
_cell.angle_gamma   90.00
#
_symmetry.space_group_name_H-M   'P 1'
#
loop_
_entity.id
_entity.type
_entity.pdbx_description
1 polymer ?
#
loop_
_entity_poly.entity_id
_entity_poly.type
_entity_poly.pdbx_seq_one_letter_code
_entity_poly.pdbx_strand_id
1 'polypeptide(L)' 'MTRIRRSWDVTERQRSVLAAIRTHIADHGEAPTVREIASVVGLSSPSSVLYQLRRLEEAGILRRAQGAGPRVYRLS' A
#
# COMPACT_ATOMS: atom_id res chain seq x y z
N MET A 1 16.11 -24.71 9.13
CA MET A 1 14.71 -24.96 8.72
C MET A 1 13.79 -24.06 9.53
N THR A 2 12.92 -23.31 8.83
CA THR A 2 11.57 -22.92 9.27
C THR A 2 11.33 -21.56 9.98
N ARG A 3 10.99 -20.59 9.11
CA ARG A 3 9.93 -19.56 9.20
C ARG A 3 10.15 -18.34 10.11
N ILE A 4 10.84 -17.34 9.54
CA ILE A 4 10.88 -15.95 10.00
C ILE A 4 9.46 -15.38 10.06
N ARG A 5 9.07 -14.97 11.27
CA ARG A 5 8.00 -14.03 11.70
C ARG A 5 6.92 -13.66 10.66
N ARG A 6 5.75 -14.30 10.75
CA ARG A 6 4.50 -13.77 10.16
C ARG A 6 3.45 -13.51 11.25
N SER A 7 3.67 -12.50 12.05
CA SER A 7 2.58 -11.74 12.66
C SER A 7 2.80 -10.31 12.22
N TRP A 8 2.31 -10.03 11.02
CA TRP A 8 2.22 -8.71 10.42
C TRP A 8 1.36 -7.87 11.38
N ASP A 9 1.97 -7.05 12.23
CA ASP A 9 1.25 -6.08 13.07
C ASP A 9 0.85 -4.89 12.19
N VAL A 10 -0.06 -5.17 11.26
CA VAL A 10 -0.63 -4.20 10.34
C VAL A 10 -1.80 -3.61 11.08
N THR A 11 -1.75 -2.31 11.31
CA THR A 11 -2.92 -1.59 11.82
C THR A 11 -4.09 -1.78 10.86
N GLU A 12 -5.32 -1.69 11.35
CA GLU A 12 -6.51 -1.78 10.52
C GLU A 12 -6.46 -0.81 9.33
N ARG A 13 -5.91 0.39 9.57
CA ARG A 13 -5.67 1.40 8.53
C ARG A 13 -4.72 0.92 7.44
N GLN A 14 -3.61 0.30 7.80
CA GLN A 14 -2.67 -0.27 6.83
C GLN A 14 -3.30 -1.45 6.07
N ARG A 15 -4.16 -2.25 6.72
CA ARG A 15 -4.93 -3.30 6.03
C ARG A 15 -5.86 -2.70 4.99
N SER A 16 -6.57 -1.62 5.30
CA SER A 16 -7.44 -0.93 4.33
C SER A 16 -6.65 -0.39 3.14
N VAL A 17 -5.47 0.18 3.37
CA VAL A 17 -4.57 0.65 2.29
C VAL A 17 -4.13 -0.51 1.40
N LEU A 18 -3.73 -1.64 1.99
CA LEU A 18 -3.34 -2.83 1.23
C LEU A 18 -4.53 -3.43 0.45
N ALA A 19 -5.72 -3.45 1.04
CA ALA A 19 -6.94 -3.93 0.40
C ALA A 19 -7.32 -3.05 -0.79
N ALA A 20 -7.22 -1.72 -0.65
CA ALA A 20 -7.47 -0.78 -1.73
C ALA A 20 -6.51 -1.01 -2.91
N ILE A 21 -5.21 -1.17 -2.63
CA ILE A 21 -4.20 -1.45 -3.66
C ILE A 21 -4.49 -2.78 -4.36
N ARG A 22 -4.76 -3.85 -3.60
CA ARG A 22 -5.06 -5.18 -4.16
C ARG A 22 -6.30 -5.17 -5.05
N THR A 23 -7.37 -4.55 -4.56
CA THR A 23 -8.65 -4.48 -5.28
C THR A 23 -8.49 -3.71 -6.58
N HIS A 24 -7.82 -2.55 -6.54
CA HIS A 24 -7.62 -1.73 -7.73
C HIS A 24 -6.70 -2.40 -8.77
N ILE A 25 -5.65 -3.11 -8.33
CA ILE A 25 -4.82 -3.91 -9.25
C ILE A 25 -5.63 -5.05 -9.87
N ALA A 26 -6.49 -5.70 -9.10
CA ALA A 26 -7.34 -6.78 -9.61
C ALA A 26 -8.37 -6.29 -10.63
N ASP A 27 -8.91 -5.08 -10.44
CA ASP A 27 -9.94 -4.51 -11.31
C ASP A 27 -9.35 -3.84 -12.57
N HIS A 28 -8.27 -3.07 -12.42
CA HIS A 28 -7.73 -2.22 -13.49
C HIS A 28 -6.40 -2.73 -14.07
N GLY A 29 -5.78 -3.75 -13.48
CA GLY A 29 -4.48 -4.28 -13.92
C GLY A 29 -3.27 -3.42 -13.53
N GLU A 30 -3.47 -2.33 -12.78
CA GLU A 30 -2.42 -1.41 -12.37
C GLU A 30 -2.60 -0.87 -10.95
N ALA A 31 -1.55 -0.28 -10.37
CA ALA A 31 -1.60 0.24 -9.02
C ALA A 31 -2.37 1.56 -8.94
N PRO A 32 -3.19 1.77 -7.89
CA PRO A 32 -3.85 3.05 -7.68
C PRO A 32 -2.85 4.13 -7.32
N THR A 33 -3.20 5.37 -7.63
CA THR A 33 -2.47 6.55 -7.17
C THR A 33 -2.74 6.81 -5.69
N VAL A 34 -1.86 7.59 -5.05
CA VAL A 34 -2.01 8.02 -3.65
C VAL A 34 -3.36 8.70 -3.40
N ARG A 35 -3.86 9.49 -4.36
CA ARG A 35 -5.15 10.18 -4.25
C ARG A 35 -6.32 9.20 -4.31
N GLU A 36 -6.28 8.22 -5.20
CA GLU A 36 -7.32 7.19 -5.28
C GLU A 36 -7.35 6.33 -4.01
N ILE A 37 -6.18 5.95 -3.49
CA ILE A 37 -6.11 5.25 -2.20
C ILE A 37 -6.75 6.10 -1.09
N ALA A 38 -6.44 7.40 -1.02
CA ALA A 38 -7.01 8.30 -0.01
C ALA A 38 -8.54 8.33 -0.07
N SER A 39 -9.10 8.43 -1.29
CA SER A 39 -10.55 8.40 -1.53
C SER A 39 -11.17 7.07 -1.09
N VAL A 40 -10.56 5.93 -1.44
CA VAL A 40 -11.10 4.60 -1.11
C VAL A 40 -11.04 4.31 0.39
N VAL A 41 -9.96 4.70 1.07
CA VAL A 41 -9.79 4.42 2.51
C VAL A 41 -10.35 5.52 3.43
N GLY A 42 -11.01 6.54 2.86
CA GLY A 42 -11.61 7.64 3.63
C GLY A 42 -10.60 8.53 4.36
N LEU A 43 -9.40 8.70 3.79
CA LEU A 43 -8.38 9.57 4.36
C LEU A 43 -8.48 10.98 3.78
N SER A 44 -8.54 11.97 4.67
CA SER A 44 -8.69 13.38 4.30
C SER A 44 -7.46 13.97 3.60
N SER A 45 -6.33 13.27 3.55
CA SER A 45 -5.10 13.81 2.96
C SER A 45 -4.19 12.75 2.31
N PRO A 46 -3.68 13.03 1.09
CA PRO A 46 -2.68 12.20 0.41
C PRO A 46 -1.43 11.94 1.26
N SER A 47 -1.01 12.91 2.08
CA SER A 47 0.15 12.79 2.96
C SER A 47 -0.01 11.67 4.00
N SER A 48 -1.21 11.46 4.52
CA SER A 48 -1.50 10.36 5.46
C SER A 48 -1.36 9.00 4.77
N VAL A 49 -1.79 8.89 3.50
CA VAL A 49 -1.58 7.67 2.71
C VAL A 49 -0.10 7.43 2.47
N LEU A 50 0.66 8.46 2.04
CA LEU A 50 2.11 8.35 1.82
C LEU A 50 2.85 7.86 3.07
N TYR A 51 2.47 8.37 4.25
CA TYR A 51 3.01 7.89 5.51
C TYR A 51 2.74 6.39 5.71
N GLN A 52 1.50 5.93 5.51
CA GLN A 52 1.18 4.50 5.64
C GLN A 52 1.93 3.64 4.62
N LEU A 53 2.03 4.09 3.37
CA LEU A 53 2.77 3.39 2.31
C LEU A 53 4.26 3.26 2.65
N ARG A 54 4.87 4.32 3.21
CA ARG A 54 6.26 4.28 3.69
C ARG A 54 6.44 3.28 4.81
N ARG A 55 5.53 3.25 5.80
CA ARG A 55 5.58 2.25 6.89
C ARG A 55 5.45 0.82 6.39
N LEU A 56 4.58 0.60 5.38
CA LEU A 56 4.42 -0.68 4.72
C LEU A 56 5.65 -1.08 3.90
N GLU A 57 6.35 -0.13 3.29
CA GLU A 57 7.62 -0.34 2.58
C GLU A 57 8.76 -0.68 3.54
N GLU A 58 8.91 0.07 4.63
CA GLU A 58 9.89 -0.19 5.71
C GLU A 58 9.69 -1.58 6.34
N ALA A 59 8.44 -2.04 6.41
CA ALA A 59 8.09 -3.38 6.89
C ALA A 59 8.27 -4.49 5.83
N GLY A 60 8.71 -4.17 4.62
CA GLY A 60 8.93 -5.14 3.53
C GLY A 60 7.65 -5.68 2.89
N ILE A 61 6.51 -5.01 3.12
CA ILE A 61 5.17 -5.42 2.67
C ILE A 61 4.88 -4.88 1.28
N LEU A 62 5.32 -3.66 1.04
CA LEU A 62 5.26 -2.99 -0.25
C LEU A 62 6.67 -2.77 -0.76
N ARG A 63 6.81 -2.78 -2.09
CA ARG A 63 8.04 -2.33 -2.73
C ARG A 63 7.70 -1.24 -3.72
N ARG A 64 8.42 -0.12 -3.63
CA ARG A 64 8.38 0.92 -4.64
C ARG A 64 9.04 0.40 -5.92
N ALA A 65 8.28 0.34 -7.00
CA ALA A 65 8.79 0.08 -8.34
C ALA A 65 9.68 1.25 -8.79
N GLN A 66 10.57 1.02 -9.75
CA GLN A 66 11.42 2.08 -10.27
C GLN A 66 10.58 3.01 -11.16
N GLY A 67 10.32 4.24 -10.70
CA GLY A 67 9.58 5.26 -11.43
C GLY A 67 9.28 6.50 -10.58
N ALA A 68 9.29 7.68 -11.20
CA ALA A 68 8.96 8.96 -10.56
C ALA A 68 7.47 9.34 -10.67
N GLY A 69 6.64 8.46 -11.25
CA GLY A 69 5.23 8.72 -11.55
C GLY A 69 4.30 8.52 -10.33
N PRO A 70 2.98 8.75 -10.47
CA PRO A 70 2.03 8.61 -9.37
C PRO A 70 1.69 7.15 -9.00
N ARG A 71 2.15 6.15 -9.78
CA ARG A 71 1.81 4.72 -9.67
C ARG A 71 3.02 3.85 -9.35
N VAL A 72 3.65 4.13 -8.20
CA VAL A 72 4.97 3.56 -7.88
C VAL A 72 4.90 2.30 -7.01
N TYR A 73 3.76 1.94 -6.42
CA TYR A 73 3.72 0.89 -5.41
C TYR A 73 3.32 -0.47 -6.00
N ARG A 74 4.14 -1.50 -5.76
CA ARG A 74 3.85 -2.90 -6.08
C ARG A 74 3.85 -3.74 -4.79
N LEU A 75 2.97 -4.74 -4.72
CA LEU A 75 2.96 -5.72 -3.64
C LEU A 75 4.22 -6.60 -3.73
N SER A 76 4.89 -6.86 -2.60
CA SER A 76 6.08 -7.72 -2.56
C SER A 76 5.75 -9.19 -2.30
#